data_AF-A0A6P6MUG1-F1
#
_entry.id   AF-A0A6P6MUG1-F1
#
_cell.length_a   1.000
_cell.length_b   1.000
_cell.length_c   1.000
_cell.angle_alpha   90.00
_cell.angle_beta   90.00
_cell.angle_gamma   90.00
#
_symmetry.space_group_name_H-M   'P 1'
#
loop_
_entity.id
_entity.type
_entity.pdbx_description
1 polymer ?
#
loop_
_entity_poly.entity_id
_entity_poly.type
_entity_poly.pdbx_seq_one_letter_code
_entity_poly.pdbx_strand_id
1 'polypeptide(L)'
;MEALGGYPTKSSAPRSGLIKVLLSVAVCMGSLYLLQSKLSKSRKTNDFYSYEVKDARGRAVSLEKYRGKVSLVVNVASGSELTEQNYRALQELHRELGTSHFNVLAFPCAQYGDTESGTSREIEAFAKSNYGVTFPIFNKIKIMGSEAEPAFRFITERGKATSHGRLNFDSI
;
A
#
# COMPACT_ATOMS: atom_id res chain seq x y z
N MET A 1 72.64 17.10 56.30
CA MET A 1 72.31 15.85 55.58
C MET A 1 70.88 15.96 55.11
N GLU A 2 70.68 15.70 53.81
CA GLU A 2 69.43 15.85 53.07
C GLU A 2 68.31 14.89 53.49
N ALA A 3 67.07 15.28 53.22
CA ALA A 3 66.04 14.48 52.52
C ALA A 3 64.80 15.38 52.33
N LEU A 4 64.62 16.01 51.17
CA LEU A 4 63.89 15.52 49.99
C LEU A 4 62.36 15.37 50.18
N GLY A 5 61.64 16.33 49.58
CA GLY A 5 60.53 16.07 48.66
C GLY A 5 59.26 15.40 49.18
N GLY A 6 58.27 16.21 49.59
CA GLY A 6 56.88 15.80 49.69
C GLY A 6 56.05 16.32 48.51
N TYR A 7 55.59 15.41 47.64
CA TYR A 7 54.74 15.68 46.46
C TYR A 7 53.37 16.30 46.80
N PRO A 8 52.75 17.08 45.89
CA PRO A 8 51.39 17.55 46.09
C PRO A 8 50.39 16.40 45.89
N THR A 9 49.51 16.19 46.87
CA THR A 9 48.40 15.24 46.78
C THR A 9 47.35 15.75 45.78
N LYS A 10 47.12 14.99 44.70
CA LYS A 10 46.03 15.25 43.75
C LYS A 10 44.68 15.22 44.47
N SER A 11 43.97 16.34 44.46
CA SER A 11 42.58 16.45 44.89
C SER A 11 41.69 15.53 44.04
N SER A 12 41.07 14.54 44.67
CA SER A 12 40.10 13.66 44.00
C SER A 12 38.73 14.33 43.99
N ALA A 13 38.32 14.85 42.84
CA ALA A 13 36.97 15.36 42.62
C ALA A 13 35.91 14.24 42.79
N PRO A 14 34.66 14.57 43.17
CA PRO A 14 33.68 13.59 43.65
C PRO A 14 33.10 12.79 42.47
N ARG A 15 33.61 11.57 42.28
CA ARG A 15 33.15 10.61 41.26
C ARG A 15 31.65 10.27 41.36
N SER A 16 31.03 10.49 42.52
CA SER A 16 29.61 10.20 42.77
C SER A 16 28.66 11.15 42.03
N GLY A 17 29.04 12.41 41.83
CA GLY A 17 28.23 13.37 41.08
C GLY A 17 28.14 13.00 39.60
N LEU A 18 29.28 12.63 39.02
CA LEU A 18 29.37 12.22 37.62
C LEU A 18 28.57 10.94 37.34
N ILE A 19 28.63 9.95 38.23
CA ILE A 19 27.86 8.69 38.09
C ILE A 19 26.35 8.97 38.13
N LYS A 20 25.88 9.85 39.02
CA LYS A 20 24.46 10.22 39.11
C LYS A 20 23.98 10.94 37.85
N VAL A 21 24.82 11.81 37.26
CA VAL A 21 24.51 12.50 36.00
C VAL A 21 24.47 11.51 34.83
N LEU A 22 25.40 10.56 34.76
CA LEU A 22 25.40 9.55 33.69
C LEU A 22 24.18 8.61 33.78
N LEU A 23 23.80 8.20 35.00
CA LEU A 23 22.59 7.41 35.23
C LEU A 23 21.32 8.18 34.84
N SER A 24 21.21 9.46 35.18
CA SER A 24 20.03 10.26 34.83
C SER A 24 19.94 10.49 33.32
N VAL A 25 21.06 10.74 32.63
CA VAL A 25 21.11 10.89 31.18
C VAL A 25 20.72 9.58 30.48
N ALA A 26 21.21 8.43 30.94
CA ALA A 26 20.85 7.13 30.37
C ALA A 26 19.35 6.83 30.52
N VAL A 27 18.75 7.14 31.68
CA VAL A 27 17.31 7.00 31.91
C VAL A 27 16.51 7.93 31.00
N CYS A 28 16.94 9.19 30.84
CA CYS A 28 16.29 10.15 29.94
C CYS A 28 16.39 9.74 28.46
N MET A 29 17.54 9.23 28.03
CA MET A 29 17.72 8.76 26.65
C MET A 29 16.89 7.50 26.38
N GLY A 30 16.81 6.57 27.33
CA GLY A 30 15.96 5.38 27.24
C GLY A 30 14.47 5.72 27.22
N SER A 31 14.02 6.65 28.07
CA SER A 31 12.62 7.10 28.08
C SER A 31 12.24 7.88 26.82
N LEU A 32 13.15 8.71 26.30
CA LEU A 32 12.96 9.41 25.03
C LEU A 32 12.92 8.44 23.84
N TYR A 33 13.78 7.42 23.81
CA TYR A 33 13.75 6.37 22.78
C TYR A 33 12.45 5.56 22.81
N LEU A 34 11.98 5.18 24.00
CA LEU A 34 10.69 4.51 24.18
C LEU A 34 9.52 5.42 23.76
N LEU A 35 9.56 6.71 24.09
CA LEU A 35 8.54 7.69 23.69
C LEU A 35 8.53 7.89 22.17
N GLN A 36 9.71 7.99 21.53
CA GLN A 36 9.82 8.07 20.07
C GLN A 36 9.31 6.78 19.40
N SER A 37 9.52 5.60 19.97
CA SER A 37 8.97 4.35 19.42
C SER A 37 7.43 4.30 19.48
N LYS A 38 6.81 4.90 20.49
CA LYS A 38 5.35 4.98 20.65
C LYS A 38 4.73 6.02 19.72
N LEU A 39 5.45 7.12 19.45
CA LEU A 39 5.03 8.19 18.53
C LEU A 39 5.30 7.86 17.05
N SER A 40 6.33 7.05 16.76
CA SER A 40 6.71 6.63 15.40
C SER A 40 5.82 5.51 14.85
N LYS A 41 4.85 5.01 15.63
CA LYS A 41 3.80 4.17 15.09
C LYS A 41 2.86 5.07 14.28
N SER A 42 3.27 5.36 13.05
CA SER A 42 2.48 6.07 12.05
C SER A 42 1.08 5.47 12.07
N ARG A 43 0.09 6.30 12.38
CA ARG A 43 -1.31 5.92 12.30
C ARG A 43 -1.56 5.69 10.82
N LYS A 44 -1.42 4.44 10.35
CA LYS A 44 -1.82 4.04 8.99
C LYS A 44 -3.23 4.58 8.79
N THR A 45 -3.38 5.57 7.93
CA THR A 45 -4.67 5.88 7.35
C THR A 45 -5.05 4.65 6.55
N ASN A 46 -6.11 3.94 6.96
CA ASN A 46 -6.67 2.84 6.18
C ASN A 46 -7.26 3.43 4.91
N ASP A 47 -6.43 3.59 3.89
CA ASP A 47 -6.79 3.97 2.54
C ASP A 47 -6.57 2.80 1.58
N PHE A 48 -7.01 2.95 0.34
CA PHE A 48 -6.92 1.90 -0.67
C PHE A 48 -5.49 1.40 -0.91
N TYR A 49 -4.49 2.27 -0.81
CA TYR A 49 -3.10 1.91 -1.08
C TYR A 49 -2.45 1.12 0.07
N SER A 50 -3.06 1.10 1.25
CA SER A 50 -2.59 0.33 2.39
C SER A 50 -2.81 -1.19 2.28
N TYR A 51 -3.58 -1.65 1.28
CA TYR A 51 -3.87 -3.06 1.05
C TYR A 51 -2.79 -3.75 0.19
N GLU A 52 -2.74 -5.08 0.32
CA GLU A 52 -2.00 -5.96 -0.57
C GLU A 52 -2.98 -6.82 -1.37
N VAL A 53 -2.67 -7.03 -2.64
CA VAL A 53 -3.46 -7.86 -3.56
C VAL A 53 -2.55 -8.90 -4.21
N LYS A 54 -3.11 -9.87 -4.92
CA LYS A 54 -2.32 -10.83 -5.71
C LYS A 54 -2.22 -10.37 -7.16
N ASP A 55 -1.05 -10.52 -7.77
CA ASP A 55 -0.91 -10.39 -9.23
C ASP A 55 -1.52 -11.61 -9.95
N ALA A 56 -1.59 -11.56 -11.29
CA ALA A 56 -2.10 -12.66 -12.11
C ALA A 56 -1.36 -14.01 -11.92
N ARG A 57 -0.16 -13.99 -11.30
CA ARG A 57 0.63 -15.18 -10.98
C ARG A 57 0.43 -15.67 -9.55
N GLY A 58 -0.41 -15.00 -8.76
CA GLY A 58 -0.70 -15.33 -7.37
C GLY A 58 0.27 -14.73 -6.35
N ARG A 59 1.22 -13.88 -6.77
CA ARG A 59 2.21 -13.27 -5.87
C ARG A 59 1.62 -12.04 -5.21
N ALA A 60 1.92 -11.84 -3.92
CA ALA A 60 1.50 -10.64 -3.21
C ALA A 60 2.16 -9.38 -3.80
N VAL A 61 1.36 -8.34 -3.98
CA VAL A 61 1.75 -7.03 -4.48
C VAL A 61 1.11 -5.97 -3.58
N SER A 62 1.95 -5.16 -2.95
CA SER A 62 1.49 -4.00 -2.20
C SER A 62 0.96 -2.92 -3.14
N LEU A 63 -0.24 -2.39 -2.85
CA LEU A 63 -0.82 -1.28 -3.60
C LEU A 63 -0.14 0.06 -3.29
N GLU A 64 0.68 0.12 -2.25
CA GLU A 64 1.45 1.31 -1.86
C GLU A 64 2.33 1.82 -3.00
N LYS A 65 2.79 0.93 -3.89
CA LYS A 65 3.59 1.31 -5.06
C LYS A 65 2.85 2.21 -6.07
N TYR A 66 1.52 2.29 -5.96
CA TYR A 66 0.67 3.14 -6.79
C TYR A 66 0.28 4.46 -6.08
N ARG A 67 0.69 4.65 -4.82
CA ARG A 67 0.42 5.88 -4.08
C ARG A 67 1.03 7.09 -4.80
N GLY A 68 0.34 8.22 -4.73
CA GLY A 68 0.75 9.47 -5.39
C GLY A 68 0.38 9.54 -6.87
N LYS A 69 -0.26 8.50 -7.41
CA LYS A 69 -0.92 8.52 -8.72
C LYS A 69 -2.44 8.56 -8.55
N VAL A 70 -3.13 9.08 -9.56
CA VAL A 70 -4.57 8.89 -9.72
C VAL A 70 -4.77 7.47 -10.26
N SER A 71 -5.32 6.58 -9.43
CA SER A 71 -5.61 5.20 -9.81
C SER A 71 -7.07 5.04 -10.24
N LEU A 72 -7.29 4.60 -11.48
CA LEU A 72 -8.58 4.09 -11.93
C LEU A 72 -8.66 2.59 -11.65
N VAL A 73 -9.46 2.21 -10.65
CA VAL A 73 -9.66 0.82 -10.23
C VAL A 73 -10.90 0.27 -10.93
N VAL A 74 -10.76 -0.83 -11.69
CA VAL A 74 -11.81 -1.34 -12.58
C VAL A 74 -11.96 -2.84 -12.43
N ASN A 75 -13.21 -3.31 -12.29
CA ASN A 75 -13.54 -4.72 -12.49
C ASN A 75 -13.65 -5.00 -13.99
N VAL A 76 -12.97 -6.06 -14.47
CA VAL A 76 -12.98 -6.44 -15.89
C VAL A 76 -13.44 -7.88 -16.06
N ALA A 77 -13.95 -8.18 -17.25
CA ALA A 77 -14.27 -9.52 -17.71
C ALA A 77 -13.89 -9.64 -19.19
N SER A 78 -13.62 -10.86 -19.63
CA SER A 78 -13.13 -11.26 -20.95
C SER A 78 -14.27 -11.81 -21.81
N GLY A 79 -15.34 -12.34 -21.19
CA GLY A 79 -16.52 -12.89 -21.83
C GLY A 79 -17.72 -11.93 -21.92
N SER A 80 -17.55 -10.65 -21.61
CA SER A 80 -18.61 -9.64 -21.74
C SER A 80 -18.70 -9.10 -23.17
N GLU A 81 -19.90 -8.72 -23.64
CA GLU A 81 -20.08 -8.05 -24.93
C GLU A 81 -19.35 -6.70 -25.01
N LEU A 82 -19.12 -6.05 -23.85
CA LEU A 82 -18.40 -4.77 -23.76
C LEU A 82 -16.88 -4.92 -23.62
N THR A 83 -16.37 -6.16 -23.57
CA THR A 83 -14.95 -6.45 -23.32
C THR A 83 -14.04 -5.68 -24.26
N GLU A 84 -14.31 -5.74 -25.57
CA GLU A 84 -13.47 -5.08 -26.57
C GLU A 84 -13.45 -3.56 -26.39
N GLN A 85 -14.63 -2.94 -26.25
CA GLN A 85 -14.73 -1.50 -26.07
C GLN A 85 -14.03 -1.04 -24.79
N ASN A 86 -14.24 -1.77 -23.69
CA ASN A 86 -13.68 -1.43 -22.38
C ASN A 86 -12.15 -1.56 -22.38
N TYR A 87 -11.59 -2.67 -22.85
CA TYR A 87 -10.13 -2.84 -22.85
C TYR A 87 -9.42 -1.84 -23.75
N ARG A 88 -9.98 -1.52 -24.93
CA ARG A 88 -9.41 -0.51 -25.83
C ARG A 88 -9.42 0.87 -25.19
N ALA A 89 -10.55 1.30 -24.64
CA ALA A 89 -10.67 2.60 -23.99
C ALA A 89 -9.76 2.73 -22.76
N LEU A 90 -9.67 1.68 -21.94
CA LEU A 90 -8.78 1.67 -20.78
C LEU A 90 -7.30 1.73 -21.19
N GLN A 91 -6.92 1.02 -22.25
CA GLN A 91 -5.54 1.02 -22.73
C GLN A 91 -5.18 2.38 -23.36
N GLU A 92 -6.10 3.00 -24.08
CA GLU A 92 -5.93 4.37 -24.58
C GLU A 92 -5.74 5.37 -23.45
N LEU A 93 -6.64 5.36 -22.46
CA LEU A 93 -6.53 6.22 -21.28
C LEU A 93 -5.21 6.01 -20.53
N HIS A 94 -4.81 4.75 -20.35
CA HIS A 94 -3.54 4.42 -19.71
C HIS A 94 -2.33 4.92 -20.49
N ARG A 95 -2.37 4.82 -21.82
CA ARG A 95 -1.31 5.33 -22.70
C ARG A 95 -1.21 6.85 -22.64
N GLU A 96 -2.34 7.55 -22.69
CA GLU A 96 -2.37 9.01 -22.74
C GLU A 96 -2.04 9.67 -21.40
N LEU A 97 -2.55 9.12 -20.30
CA LEU A 97 -2.38 9.72 -18.97
C LEU A 97 -1.28 9.05 -18.13
N GLY A 98 -0.80 7.87 -18.52
CA GLY A 98 0.15 7.07 -17.73
C GLY A 98 1.48 7.76 -17.41
N THR A 99 1.94 8.64 -18.30
CA THR A 99 3.11 9.51 -18.08
C THR A 99 2.85 10.63 -17.08
N SER A 100 1.59 10.95 -16.83
CA SER A 100 1.11 12.12 -16.08
C SER A 100 0.53 11.74 -14.71
N HIS A 101 1.17 10.80 -14.01
CA HIS A 101 0.76 10.32 -12.68
C HIS A 101 -0.61 9.61 -12.64
N PHE A 102 -0.99 8.90 -13.70
CA PHE A 102 -2.20 8.07 -13.74
C PHE A 102 -1.87 6.58 -13.92
N ASN A 103 -2.77 5.70 -13.47
CA ASN A 103 -2.68 4.26 -13.72
C ASN A 103 -4.05 3.58 -13.70
N VAL A 104 -4.23 2.60 -14.57
CA VAL A 104 -5.35 1.65 -14.51
C VAL A 104 -4.93 0.47 -13.65
N LEU A 105 -5.81 0.02 -12.76
CA LEU A 105 -5.65 -1.16 -11.90
C LEU A 105 -6.82 -2.10 -12.17
N ALA A 106 -6.59 -3.15 -12.97
CA ALA A 106 -7.67 -4.01 -13.44
C ALA A 106 -7.78 -5.31 -12.63
N PHE A 107 -8.98 -5.58 -12.12
CA PHE A 107 -9.30 -6.71 -11.28
C PHE A 107 -10.34 -7.61 -11.97
N PRO A 108 -9.94 -8.77 -12.52
CA PRO A 108 -10.87 -9.70 -13.13
C PRO A 108 -11.92 -10.20 -12.13
N CYS A 109 -13.19 -10.28 -12.53
CA CYS A 109 -14.29 -10.74 -11.68
C CYS A 109 -15.34 -11.51 -12.49
N ALA A 110 -15.77 -12.66 -11.98
CA ALA A 110 -16.77 -13.52 -12.64
C ALA A 110 -18.21 -13.34 -12.11
N GLN A 111 -18.43 -12.49 -11.10
CA GLN A 111 -19.72 -12.42 -10.39
C GLN A 111 -20.87 -11.81 -11.20
N TYR A 112 -20.60 -11.38 -12.44
CA TYR A 112 -21.60 -10.91 -13.40
C TYR A 112 -21.68 -11.87 -14.59
N GLY A 113 -22.68 -12.76 -14.56
CA GLY A 113 -22.99 -13.66 -15.67
C GLY A 113 -21.93 -14.73 -15.97
N ASP A 114 -21.06 -15.07 -15.01
CA ASP A 114 -19.97 -16.06 -15.18
C ASP A 114 -19.05 -15.79 -16.37
N THR A 115 -18.88 -14.51 -16.72
CA THR A 115 -18.16 -14.04 -17.91
C THR A 115 -16.62 -14.10 -17.78
N GLU A 116 -16.10 -14.64 -16.67
CA GLU A 116 -14.65 -14.69 -16.38
C GLU A 116 -14.20 -16.06 -15.85
N SER A 117 -14.37 -17.09 -16.69
CA SER A 117 -14.09 -18.50 -16.36
C SER A 117 -12.60 -18.84 -16.31
N GLY A 118 -11.75 -18.12 -17.07
CA GLY A 118 -10.31 -18.37 -17.15
C GLY A 118 -9.54 -18.20 -15.83
N THR A 119 -8.33 -18.74 -15.80
CA THR A 119 -7.35 -18.46 -14.75
C THR A 119 -6.80 -17.04 -14.90
N SER A 120 -6.30 -16.44 -13.82
CA SER A 120 -5.77 -15.07 -13.87
C SER A 120 -4.61 -14.89 -14.86
N ARG A 121 -3.83 -15.94 -15.11
CA ARG A 121 -2.76 -15.91 -16.13
C ARG A 121 -3.32 -15.91 -17.55
N GLU A 122 -4.35 -16.71 -17.83
CA GLU A 122 -5.01 -16.74 -19.13
C GLU A 122 -5.70 -15.41 -19.42
N ILE A 123 -6.33 -14.81 -18.40
CA ILE A 123 -6.97 -13.50 -18.51
C ILE A 123 -5.93 -12.41 -18.80
N GLU A 124 -4.81 -12.40 -18.08
CA GLU A 124 -3.71 -11.46 -18.36
C GLU A 124 -3.18 -11.64 -19.80
N ALA A 125 -2.98 -12.89 -20.23
CA ALA A 125 -2.51 -13.20 -21.58
C ALA A 125 -3.53 -12.79 -22.65
N PHE A 126 -4.83 -13.00 -22.40
CA PHE A 126 -5.93 -12.58 -23.26
C PHE A 126 -5.92 -11.06 -23.44
N ALA A 127 -5.90 -10.30 -22.34
CA ALA A 127 -5.91 -8.84 -22.39
C ALA A 127 -4.67 -8.27 -23.14
N LYS A 128 -3.50 -8.87 -22.91
CA LYS A 128 -2.25 -8.48 -23.59
C LYS A 128 -2.24 -8.82 -25.07
N SER A 129 -2.64 -10.04 -25.42
CA SER A 129 -2.53 -10.54 -26.79
C SER A 129 -3.57 -9.92 -27.72
N ASN A 130 -4.79 -9.67 -27.22
CA ASN A 130 -5.88 -9.16 -28.05
C ASN A 130 -5.93 -7.62 -28.09
N TYR A 131 -5.51 -6.94 -27.01
CA TYR A 131 -5.68 -5.49 -26.88
C TYR A 131 -4.39 -4.72 -26.57
N GLY A 132 -3.25 -5.41 -26.43
CA GLY A 132 -1.98 -4.76 -26.14
C GLY A 132 -1.94 -4.08 -24.77
N VAL A 133 -2.70 -4.58 -23.80
CA VAL A 133 -2.79 -3.99 -22.47
C VAL A 133 -1.43 -3.94 -21.79
N THR A 134 -1.09 -2.76 -21.25
CA THR A 134 0.18 -2.47 -20.58
C THR A 134 0.03 -2.19 -19.08
N PHE A 135 -1.20 -1.87 -18.64
CA PHE A 135 -1.52 -1.71 -17.23
C PHE A 135 -1.58 -3.07 -16.49
N PRO A 136 -1.42 -3.10 -15.16
CA PRO A 136 -1.47 -4.33 -14.38
C PRO A 136 -2.86 -4.98 -14.39
N ILE A 137 -2.88 -6.27 -14.74
CA ILE A 137 -4.00 -7.19 -14.49
C ILE A 137 -3.67 -7.98 -13.21
N PHE A 138 -4.55 -7.90 -12.21
CA PHE A 138 -4.39 -8.61 -10.94
C PHE A 138 -5.01 -10.01 -10.99
N ASN A 139 -4.89 -10.72 -9.87
CA ASN A 139 -5.60 -11.99 -9.68
C ASN A 139 -7.11 -11.77 -9.76
N LYS A 140 -7.83 -12.81 -10.17
CA LYS A 140 -9.29 -12.82 -10.17
C LYS A 140 -9.77 -12.71 -8.73
N ILE A 141 -10.76 -11.85 -8.49
CA ILE A 141 -11.32 -11.56 -7.17
C ILE A 141 -12.83 -11.74 -7.15
N LYS A 142 -13.37 -11.83 -5.93
CA LYS A 142 -14.77 -11.52 -5.66
C LYS A 142 -14.85 -10.06 -5.20
N ILE A 143 -15.86 -9.34 -5.65
CA ILE A 143 -16.17 -7.96 -5.26
C ILE A 143 -17.43 -7.89 -4.37
N MET A 144 -18.27 -8.94 -4.37
CA MET A 144 -19.48 -9.05 -3.55
C MET A 144 -19.40 -10.24 -2.59
N GLY A 145 -20.12 -10.15 -1.46
CA GLY A 145 -20.23 -11.20 -0.45
C GLY A 145 -19.15 -11.15 0.64
N SER A 146 -19.17 -12.13 1.55
CA SER A 146 -18.21 -12.22 2.67
C SER A 146 -16.77 -12.45 2.22
N GLU A 147 -16.58 -13.04 1.04
CA GLU A 147 -15.29 -13.32 0.42
C GLU A 147 -14.80 -12.20 -0.51
N ALA A 148 -15.48 -11.03 -0.50
CA ALA A 148 -15.05 -9.89 -1.29
C ALA A 148 -13.63 -9.44 -0.90
N GLU A 149 -12.81 -9.14 -1.90
CA GLU A 149 -11.45 -8.63 -1.74
C GLU A 149 -11.47 -7.37 -0.85
N PRO A 150 -10.76 -7.35 0.29
CA PRO A 150 -10.75 -6.22 1.21
C PRO A 150 -10.48 -4.86 0.56
N ALA A 151 -9.56 -4.80 -0.41
CA ALA A 151 -9.26 -3.57 -1.14
C ALA A 151 -10.46 -3.06 -1.96
N PHE A 152 -11.22 -3.97 -2.57
CA PHE A 152 -12.40 -3.64 -3.37
C PHE A 152 -13.62 -3.32 -2.49
N ARG A 153 -13.77 -4.01 -1.35
CA ARG A 153 -14.79 -3.67 -0.35
C ARG A 153 -14.61 -2.25 0.19
N PHE A 154 -13.37 -1.86 0.47
CA PHE A 154 -13.05 -0.51 0.95
C PHE A 154 -13.55 0.60 0.01
N ILE A 155 -13.32 0.44 -1.30
CA ILE A 155 -13.73 1.46 -2.29
C ILE A 155 -15.24 1.45 -2.52
N THR A 156 -15.90 0.29 -2.50
CA THR A 156 -17.36 0.21 -2.71
C THR A 156 -18.13 0.78 -1.52
N GLU A 157 -17.67 0.54 -0.28
CA GLU A 157 -18.26 1.12 0.93
C GLU A 157 -18.12 2.65 0.96
N ARG A 158 -16.95 3.19 0.58
CA ARG A 158 -16.74 4.64 0.54
C ARG A 158 -17.38 5.33 -0.66
N GLY A 159 -17.48 4.64 -1.80
CA GLY A 159 -18.18 5.12 -2.98
C GLY A 159 -19.67 5.33 -2.71
N LYS A 160 -20.32 4.40 -2.00
CA LYS A 160 -21.71 4.53 -1.56
C LYS A 160 -21.96 5.76 -0.67
N ALA A 161 -20.97 6.13 0.15
CA ALA A 161 -21.05 7.31 1.02
C ALA A 161 -20.90 8.64 0.26
N THR A 162 -20.30 8.63 -0.93
CA THR A 162 -20.02 9.84 -1.74
C THR A 162 -21.03 10.07 -2.87
N SER A 163 -21.88 9.09 -3.19
CA SER A 163 -22.89 9.19 -4.24
C SER A 163 -24.16 9.95 -3.81
N HIS A 164 -24.07 11.27 -3.65
CA HIS A 164 -25.19 12.19 -3.95
C HIS A 164 -25.33 12.45 -5.47
N GLY A 165 -24.40 11.93 -6.27
CA GLY A 165 -24.49 11.79 -7.73
C GLY A 165 -24.24 10.33 -8.08
N ARG A 166 -25.22 9.70 -8.72
CA ARG A 166 -25.35 8.27 -8.96
C ARG A 166 -24.31 7.76 -9.97
N LEU A 167 -23.23 7.14 -9.52
CA LEU A 167 -22.51 6.12 -10.28
C LEU A 167 -22.83 4.76 -9.64
N ASN A 168 -23.83 4.09 -10.20
CA ASN A 168 -24.22 2.74 -9.78
C ASN A 168 -23.17 1.76 -10.31
N PHE A 169 -22.34 1.22 -9.42
CA PHE A 169 -21.44 0.10 -9.73
C PHE A 169 -22.18 -1.23 -9.94
N ASP A 170 -23.51 -1.23 -9.77
CA ASP A 170 -24.38 -2.41 -9.96
C ASP A 170 -24.86 -2.58 -11.41
N SER A 171 -24.33 -1.82 -12.38
CA SER A 171 -24.85 -1.78 -13.75
C SER A 171 -23.78 -1.85 -14.85
N ILE A 172 -22.61 -2.41 -14.55
CA ILE A 172 -21.58 -2.78 -15.55
C ILE A 172 -21.36 -4.28 -15.50
#